data_AF-A0A1Q3CYK8-F1
#
_entry.id   AF-A0A1Q3CYK8-F1
#
_cell.length_a   1.000
_cell.length_b   1.000
_cell.length_c   1.000
_cell.angle_alpha   90.00
_cell.angle_beta   90.00
_cell.angle_gamma   90.00
#
_symmetry.space_group_name_H-M   'P 1'
#
loop_
_entity.id
_entity.type
_entity.pdbx_description
1 polymer ?
#
loop_
_entity_poly.entity_id
_entity_poly.type
_entity_poly.pdbx_seq_one_letter_code
_entity_poly.pdbx_strand_id
1 'polypeptide(L)'
;MEANKESNIMAGKQDVLIQNTIRSLVRIVDRDISHTDGPASGDDSVSVLAWPSKKEIGNLFDFIAHYVSCGRANISKSVLNQIFEYLTLIDNAPQAVSSTETLKRREKQLLALLEVVPETDWNESFVLHQCENAHFYQVCGLIHSIRHQYLDALDSYMKDLNEPIHAFSFISNALLRLKDKDFAAFRSATTSRIPHLVDLSRQDTFFLVVDHFFNESSHILSELRSYPKSLFLYLKTAIEVHLSGTLNFPYVKKDDNVDVSNGRRVKDQAEELKAYLERISEFPKLLRSNPVNVTDDMIELYLELLCQYERNAVLKFLETFDSYRVEHCLRVCQEYGIIDAAAFLLEWVDKVGSALLLTLSSLQDKFVELDAAVASVVSTVSSSKSTAMEQFNSVLTRTENIW
;
A
#
# COMPACT_ATOMS: atom_id res chain seq x y z
N MET A 1 43.24 -18.63 -1.40
CA MET A 1 43.05 -18.29 -2.84
C MET A 1 42.62 -19.49 -3.67
N GLU A 2 43.14 -20.71 -3.44
CA GLU A 2 42.76 -21.91 -4.20
C GLU A 2 41.31 -22.39 -3.94
N ALA A 3 40.82 -22.33 -2.70
CA ALA A 3 39.43 -22.68 -2.37
C ALA A 3 38.37 -21.80 -3.10
N ASN A 4 38.66 -20.51 -3.33
CA ASN A 4 37.78 -19.60 -4.10
C ASN A 4 37.87 -19.84 -5.62
N LYS A 5 38.90 -20.55 -6.08
CA LYS A 5 39.10 -20.89 -7.49
C LYS A 5 38.39 -22.20 -7.81
N GLU A 6 38.45 -23.18 -6.91
CA GLU A 6 37.71 -24.44 -7.02
C GLU A 6 36.19 -24.24 -6.87
N SER A 7 35.74 -23.36 -5.97
CA SER A 7 34.31 -23.02 -5.83
C SER A 7 33.73 -22.38 -7.10
N ASN A 8 34.47 -21.46 -7.73
CA ASN A 8 34.08 -20.84 -9.01
C ASN A 8 34.05 -21.83 -10.18
N ILE A 9 34.96 -22.82 -10.22
CA ILE A 9 34.97 -23.85 -11.27
C ILE A 9 33.79 -24.83 -11.09
N MET A 10 33.44 -25.18 -9.84
CA MET A 10 32.25 -25.98 -9.56
C MET A 10 30.95 -25.23 -9.90
N ALA A 11 30.86 -23.95 -9.53
CA ALA A 11 29.71 -23.11 -9.88
C ALA A 11 29.50 -23.02 -11.40
N GLY A 12 30.58 -22.80 -12.17
CA GLY A 12 30.51 -22.76 -13.63
C GLY A 12 30.09 -24.09 -14.27
N LYS A 13 30.52 -25.24 -13.73
CA LYS A 13 30.05 -26.56 -14.19
C LYS A 13 28.57 -26.79 -13.87
N GLN A 14 28.10 -26.30 -12.72
CA GLN A 14 26.71 -26.40 -12.32
C GLN A 14 25.79 -25.54 -13.21
N ASP A 15 26.23 -24.34 -13.59
CA ASP A 15 25.49 -23.46 -14.49
C ASP A 15 25.34 -24.06 -15.91
N VAL A 16 26.35 -24.79 -16.40
CA VAL A 16 26.26 -25.51 -17.68
C VAL A 16 25.21 -26.63 -17.64
N LEU A 17 25.14 -27.38 -16.53
CA LEU A 17 24.12 -28.42 -16.34
C LEU A 17 22.71 -27.82 -16.27
N ILE A 18 22.57 -26.69 -15.56
CA ILE A 18 21.31 -25.94 -15.46
C ILE A 18 20.85 -25.45 -16.84
N GLN A 19 21.75 -24.83 -17.61
CA GLN A 19 21.43 -24.36 -18.96
C GLN A 19 21.01 -25.51 -19.90
N ASN A 20 21.64 -26.68 -19.80
CA ASN A 20 21.26 -27.85 -20.59
C ASN A 20 19.89 -28.41 -20.19
N THR A 21 19.57 -28.37 -18.89
CA THR A 21 18.27 -28.78 -18.37
C THR A 21 17.18 -27.84 -18.87
N ILE A 22 17.39 -26.53 -18.75
CA ILE A 22 16.44 -25.50 -19.20
C ILE A 22 16.23 -25.59 -20.70
N ARG A 23 17.29 -25.77 -21.50
CA ARG A 23 17.15 -25.99 -22.94
C ARG A 23 16.28 -27.21 -23.27
N SER A 24 16.35 -28.26 -22.47
CA SER A 24 15.53 -29.46 -22.65
C SER A 24 14.06 -29.20 -22.28
N LEU A 25 13.81 -28.47 -21.20
CA LEU A 25 12.47 -28.06 -20.78
C LEU A 25 11.80 -27.12 -21.81
N VAL A 26 12.55 -26.15 -22.34
CA VAL A 26 12.09 -25.26 -23.42
C VAL A 26 11.59 -26.06 -24.63
N ARG A 27 12.32 -27.11 -25.04
CA ARG A 27 11.90 -27.98 -26.15
C ARG A 27 10.61 -28.75 -25.87
N ILE A 28 10.32 -29.05 -24.61
CA ILE A 28 9.07 -29.73 -24.21
C ILE A 28 7.91 -28.75 -24.33
N VAL A 29 8.10 -27.53 -23.84
CA VAL A 29 7.08 -26.47 -23.89
C VAL A 29 6.75 -26.06 -25.34
N ASP A 30 7.76 -25.86 -26.18
CA ASP A 30 7.56 -25.52 -27.60
C ASP A 30 6.83 -26.62 -28.39
N ARG A 31 6.95 -27.89 -27.98
CA ARG A 31 6.35 -29.03 -28.68
C ARG A 31 4.83 -29.06 -28.54
N ASP A 32 4.31 -28.82 -27.34
CA ASP A 32 2.87 -28.87 -27.08
C ASP A 32 2.09 -27.76 -27.77
N ILE A 33 2.68 -26.57 -27.90
CA ILE A 33 2.05 -25.42 -28.59
C ILE A 33 1.87 -25.72 -30.08
N SER A 34 2.82 -26.45 -30.69
CA SER A 34 2.71 -26.82 -32.11
C SER A 34 1.62 -27.85 -32.41
N HIS A 35 1.13 -28.57 -31.39
CA HIS A 35 0.07 -29.57 -31.53
C HIS A 35 -1.35 -29.01 -31.30
N THR A 36 -1.50 -27.78 -30.80
CA THR A 36 -2.81 -27.16 -30.56
C THR A 36 -3.45 -26.48 -31.78
N ASP A 37 -2.73 -26.33 -32.91
CA ASP A 37 -3.21 -25.66 -34.13
C ASP A 37 -3.67 -26.61 -35.27
N GLY A 38 -3.79 -27.92 -35.02
CA GLY A 38 -4.27 -28.89 -36.01
C GLY A 38 -5.80 -29.03 -36.01
N PRO A 39 -6.49 -29.08 -37.16
CA PRO A 39 -7.94 -29.29 -37.19
C PRO A 39 -8.26 -30.67 -36.63
N ALA A 40 -9.15 -30.71 -35.64
CA ALA A 40 -9.59 -31.93 -34.97
C ALA A 40 -10.16 -32.93 -35.99
N SER A 41 -9.37 -33.91 -36.39
CA SER A 41 -9.88 -35.13 -37.01
C SER A 41 -10.28 -36.08 -35.89
N GLY A 42 -11.59 -36.31 -35.76
CA GLY A 42 -12.14 -37.23 -34.78
C GLY A 42 -11.67 -38.65 -35.04
N ASP A 43 -11.09 -39.27 -34.01
CA ASP A 43 -11.36 -40.67 -33.72
C ASP A 43 -11.15 -40.94 -32.23
N ASP A 44 -12.15 -41.58 -31.63
CA ASP A 44 -12.20 -41.95 -30.22
C ASP A 44 -11.20 -43.08 -29.94
N SER A 45 -10.10 -42.78 -29.24
CA SER A 45 -9.40 -43.79 -28.43
C SER A 45 -8.52 -43.15 -27.37
N VAL A 46 -8.89 -43.37 -26.10
CA VAL A 46 -8.09 -43.12 -24.88
C VAL A 46 -7.56 -41.69 -24.77
N SER A 47 -8.24 -40.86 -23.97
CA SER A 47 -7.67 -39.61 -23.44
C SER A 47 -6.45 -39.92 -22.58
N VAL A 48 -5.30 -40.19 -23.21
CA VAL A 48 -4.00 -40.05 -22.60
C VAL A 48 -3.97 -38.62 -22.10
N LEU A 49 -3.86 -38.43 -20.79
CA LEU A 49 -3.61 -37.11 -20.19
C LEU A 49 -2.43 -36.51 -20.96
N ALA A 50 -2.70 -35.56 -21.85
CA ALA A 50 -1.70 -34.91 -22.66
C ALA A 50 -0.73 -34.24 -21.67
N TRP A 51 0.43 -34.86 -21.51
CA TRP A 51 1.48 -34.36 -20.65
C TRP A 51 2.45 -33.56 -21.52
N PRO A 52 2.80 -32.33 -21.13
CA PRO A 52 2.38 -31.64 -19.89
C PRO A 52 0.99 -30.97 -19.93
N SER A 53 0.25 -31.06 -18.81
CA SER A 53 -1.00 -30.31 -18.59
C SER A 53 -0.75 -28.80 -18.48
N LYS A 54 -1.78 -27.96 -18.68
CA LYS A 54 -1.68 -26.50 -18.54
C LYS A 54 -1.05 -26.04 -17.21
N LYS A 55 -1.36 -26.75 -16.11
CA LYS A 55 -0.78 -26.48 -14.78
C LYS A 55 0.70 -26.85 -14.71
N GLU A 56 1.10 -27.96 -15.33
CA GLU A 56 2.49 -28.38 -15.40
C GLU A 56 3.32 -27.47 -16.30
N ILE A 57 2.76 -27.00 -17.42
CA ILE A 57 3.37 -25.97 -18.27
C ILE A 57 3.59 -24.68 -17.47
N GLY A 58 2.61 -24.24 -16.67
CA GLY A 58 2.78 -23.10 -15.79
C GLY A 58 3.91 -23.27 -14.77
N ASN A 59 3.99 -24.44 -14.12
CA ASN A 59 5.10 -24.74 -13.20
C ASN A 59 6.46 -24.78 -13.91
N LEU A 60 6.51 -25.24 -15.16
CA LEU A 60 7.72 -25.21 -15.99
C LEU A 60 8.13 -23.78 -16.31
N PHE A 61 7.18 -22.90 -16.64
CA PHE A 61 7.45 -21.48 -16.84
C PHE A 61 7.96 -20.81 -15.57
N ASP A 62 7.33 -21.04 -14.41
CA ASP A 62 7.81 -20.55 -13.12
C ASP A 62 9.25 -20.98 -12.85
N PHE A 63 9.58 -22.26 -13.12
CA PHE A 63 10.91 -22.80 -12.93
C PHE A 63 11.93 -22.16 -13.88
N ILE A 64 11.62 -22.08 -15.18
CA ILE A 64 12.51 -21.47 -16.18
C ILE A 64 12.74 -20.01 -15.84
N ALA A 65 11.68 -19.27 -15.53
CA ALA A 65 11.73 -17.86 -15.18
C ALA A 65 12.64 -17.61 -13.97
N HIS A 66 12.54 -18.43 -12.92
CA HIS A 66 13.40 -18.30 -11.74
C HIS A 66 14.90 -18.47 -12.04
N TYR A 67 15.29 -19.44 -12.88
CA TYR A 67 16.70 -19.63 -13.21
C TYR A 67 17.24 -18.57 -14.17
N VAL A 68 16.39 -18.05 -15.05
CA VAL A 68 16.72 -16.91 -15.91
C VAL A 68 16.90 -15.65 -15.06
N SER A 69 16.01 -15.37 -14.10
CA SER A 69 16.14 -14.23 -13.18
C SER A 69 17.34 -14.33 -12.24
N CYS A 70 17.87 -15.54 -12.00
CA CYS A 70 19.14 -15.71 -11.29
C CYS A 70 20.37 -15.47 -12.18
N GLY A 71 20.19 -15.16 -13.47
CA GLY A 71 21.28 -15.04 -14.44
C GLY A 71 21.99 -16.36 -14.77
N ARG A 72 21.40 -17.50 -14.39
CA ARG A 72 22.00 -18.84 -14.55
C ARG A 72 21.61 -19.52 -15.85
N ALA A 73 20.70 -18.90 -16.61
CA ALA A 73 20.19 -19.45 -17.84
C ALA A 73 19.81 -18.38 -18.87
N ASN A 74 19.88 -18.75 -20.15
CA ASN A 74 19.42 -17.91 -21.25
C ASN A 74 18.38 -18.65 -22.10
N ILE A 75 17.35 -17.93 -22.54
CA ILE A 75 16.20 -18.44 -23.29
C ILE A 75 16.00 -17.66 -24.60
N SER A 76 15.23 -18.21 -25.53
CA SER A 76 14.87 -17.50 -26.77
C SER A 76 13.79 -16.45 -26.50
N LYS A 77 13.69 -15.44 -27.38
CA LYS A 77 12.65 -14.40 -27.33
C LYS A 77 11.23 -14.97 -27.39
N SER A 78 11.04 -16.09 -28.12
CA SER A 78 9.74 -16.77 -28.21
C SER A 78 9.28 -17.29 -26.85
N VAL A 79 10.16 -17.99 -26.13
CA VAL A 79 9.89 -18.55 -24.81
C VAL A 79 9.71 -17.45 -23.78
N LEU A 80 10.51 -16.37 -23.88
CA LEU A 80 10.37 -15.22 -23.01
C LEU A 80 8.98 -14.58 -23.12
N ASN A 81 8.49 -14.37 -24.35
CA ASN A 81 7.14 -13.84 -24.57
C ASN A 81 6.06 -14.77 -24.03
N GLN A 82 6.21 -16.10 -24.20
CA GLN A 82 5.28 -17.08 -23.61
C GLN A 82 5.27 -17.02 -22.07
N ILE A 83 6.44 -16.86 -21.45
CA ILE A 83 6.55 -16.68 -19.99
C ILE A 83 5.85 -15.39 -19.57
N PHE A 84 6.02 -14.29 -20.30
CA PHE A 84 5.32 -13.04 -20.00
C PHE A 84 3.81 -13.19 -20.08
N GLU A 85 3.30 -13.78 -21.17
CA GLU A 85 1.87 -14.05 -21.34
C GLU A 85 1.33 -14.93 -20.21
N TYR A 86 2.09 -15.94 -19.77
CA TYR A 86 1.74 -16.79 -18.65
C TYR A 86 1.68 -16.02 -17.32
N LEU A 87 2.70 -15.20 -17.03
CA LEU A 87 2.79 -14.44 -15.78
C LEU A 87 1.70 -13.36 -15.68
N THR A 88 1.33 -12.74 -16.80
CA THR A 88 0.27 -11.72 -16.85
C THR A 88 -1.13 -12.31 -17.03
N LEU A 89 -1.27 -13.63 -17.15
CA LEU A 89 -2.57 -14.28 -17.34
C LEU A 89 -3.44 -14.13 -16.08
N ILE A 90 -4.59 -13.46 -16.23
CA ILE A 90 -5.59 -13.31 -15.19
C ILE A 90 -6.58 -14.48 -15.28
N ASP A 91 -6.52 -15.40 -14.32
CA ASP A 91 -7.54 -16.45 -14.19
C ASP A 91 -8.83 -15.82 -13.63
N ASN A 92 -9.93 -15.88 -14.38
CA ASN A 92 -11.25 -15.37 -13.97
C ASN A 92 -11.93 -16.20 -12.84
N ALA A 93 -11.17 -17.00 -12.08
CA ALA A 93 -11.71 -17.88 -11.05
C ALA A 93 -11.94 -17.12 -9.72
N PRO A 94 -13.11 -17.26 -9.06
CA PRO A 94 -13.54 -16.42 -7.94
C PRO A 94 -12.86 -16.70 -6.58
N GLN A 95 -11.58 -17.10 -6.55
CA GLN A 95 -10.81 -17.26 -5.30
C GLN A 95 -9.95 -16.02 -5.02
N ALA A 96 -10.59 -14.97 -4.51
CA ALA A 96 -10.03 -13.61 -4.35
C ALA A 96 -8.81 -13.47 -3.41
N VAL A 97 -8.66 -14.34 -2.40
CA VAL A 97 -7.59 -14.19 -1.39
C VAL A 97 -6.28 -14.85 -1.83
N SER A 98 -6.36 -16.03 -2.46
CA SER A 98 -5.19 -16.71 -3.04
C SER A 98 -4.67 -15.98 -4.29
N SER A 99 -5.59 -15.46 -5.11
CA SER A 99 -5.25 -14.75 -6.36
C SER A 99 -4.36 -13.53 -6.14
N THR A 100 -4.61 -12.72 -5.11
CA THR A 100 -3.83 -11.49 -4.86
C THR A 100 -2.36 -11.79 -4.51
N GLU A 101 -2.09 -12.80 -3.67
CA GLU A 101 -0.72 -13.18 -3.33
C GLU A 101 0.00 -13.84 -4.52
N THR A 102 -0.73 -14.64 -5.31
CA THR A 102 -0.16 -15.22 -6.54
C THR A 102 0.19 -14.16 -7.58
N LEU A 103 -0.66 -13.14 -7.78
CA LEU A 103 -0.38 -12.04 -8.72
C LEU A 103 0.84 -11.23 -8.27
N LYS A 104 0.97 -10.93 -6.97
CA LYS A 104 2.19 -10.29 -6.42
C LYS A 104 3.45 -11.12 -6.65
N ARG A 105 3.38 -12.44 -6.46
CA ARG A 105 4.51 -13.33 -6.72
C ARG A 105 4.92 -13.30 -8.20
N ARG A 106 3.93 -13.33 -9.10
CA ARG A 106 4.15 -13.24 -10.54
C ARG A 106 4.73 -11.90 -10.97
N GLU A 107 4.26 -10.80 -10.39
CA GLU A 107 4.81 -9.46 -10.61
C GLU A 107 6.29 -9.39 -10.20
N LYS A 108 6.65 -9.86 -8.98
CA LYS A 108 8.04 -9.90 -8.52
C LYS A 108 8.95 -10.76 -9.39
N GLN A 109 8.41 -11.88 -9.88
CA GLN A 109 9.14 -12.73 -10.81
C GLN A 109 9.34 -12.07 -12.18
N LEU A 110 8.34 -11.34 -12.67
CA LEU A 110 8.44 -10.57 -13.91
C LEU A 110 9.44 -9.42 -13.78
N LEU A 111 9.44 -8.69 -12.66
CA LEU A 111 10.46 -7.68 -12.36
C LEU A 111 11.87 -8.28 -12.40
N ALA A 112 12.09 -9.37 -11.67
CA ALA A 112 13.39 -10.04 -11.61
C ALA A 112 13.85 -10.57 -12.98
N LEU A 113 12.92 -10.91 -13.88
CA LEU A 113 13.24 -11.26 -15.26
C LEU A 113 13.68 -10.05 -16.07
N LEU A 114 12.93 -8.94 -16.01
CA LEU A 114 13.25 -7.71 -16.74
C LEU A 114 14.58 -7.08 -16.27
N GLU A 115 14.95 -7.28 -15.01
CA GLU A 115 16.25 -6.86 -14.49
C GLU A 115 17.46 -7.60 -15.10
N VAL A 116 17.27 -8.85 -15.54
CA VAL A 116 18.36 -9.69 -16.07
C VAL A 116 18.37 -9.73 -17.59
N VAL A 117 17.19 -9.71 -18.22
CA VAL A 117 17.05 -9.84 -19.67
C VAL A 117 17.28 -8.48 -20.35
N PRO A 118 18.16 -8.40 -21.37
CA PRO A 118 18.41 -7.16 -22.09
C PRO A 118 17.12 -6.57 -22.70
N GLU A 119 17.00 -5.24 -22.67
CA GLU A 119 15.88 -4.48 -23.28
C GLU A 119 15.66 -4.82 -24.77
N THR A 120 16.71 -5.25 -25.49
CA THR A 120 16.60 -5.67 -26.90
C THR A 120 15.81 -6.96 -27.12
N ASP A 121 15.56 -7.74 -26.07
CA ASP A 121 15.01 -9.08 -26.17
C ASP A 121 13.51 -9.16 -25.88
N TRP A 122 12.89 -8.05 -25.48
CA TRP A 122 11.46 -7.94 -25.23
C TRP A 122 10.87 -6.67 -25.85
N ASN A 123 9.55 -6.65 -26.03
CA ASN A 123 8.83 -5.50 -26.58
C ASN A 123 8.19 -4.71 -25.44
N GLU A 124 8.73 -3.52 -25.17
CA GLU A 124 8.26 -2.64 -24.09
C GLU A 124 6.77 -2.33 -24.15
N SER A 125 6.24 -2.01 -25.33
CA SER A 125 4.83 -1.63 -25.50
C SER A 125 3.89 -2.81 -25.28
N PHE A 126 4.28 -4.00 -25.74
CA PHE A 126 3.52 -5.23 -25.53
C PHE A 126 3.50 -5.63 -24.05
N VAL A 127 4.67 -5.66 -23.40
CA VAL A 127 4.78 -6.04 -21.98
C VAL A 127 4.05 -5.04 -21.08
N LEU A 128 4.18 -3.73 -21.37
CA LEU A 128 3.47 -2.70 -20.63
C LEU A 128 1.95 -2.90 -20.66
N HIS A 129 1.36 -3.09 -21.84
CA HIS A 129 -0.08 -3.32 -21.98
C HIS A 129 -0.55 -4.56 -21.22
N GLN A 130 0.23 -5.65 -21.24
CA GLN A 130 -0.10 -6.85 -20.48
C GLN A 130 -0.04 -6.61 -18.96
N CYS A 131 0.97 -5.86 -18.50
CA CYS A 131 1.14 -5.52 -17.09
C CYS A 131 0.07 -4.55 -16.58
N GLU A 132 -0.35 -3.59 -17.39
CA GLU A 132 -1.45 -2.67 -17.06
C GLU A 132 -2.76 -3.43 -16.83
N ASN A 133 -3.06 -4.41 -17.71
CA ASN A 133 -4.23 -5.27 -17.57
C ASN A 133 -4.14 -6.16 -16.33
N ALA A 134 -2.96 -6.70 -16.03
CA ALA A 134 -2.71 -7.54 -14.85
C ALA A 134 -2.54 -6.74 -13.54
N HIS A 135 -2.56 -5.40 -13.60
CA HIS A 135 -2.30 -4.50 -12.47
C HIS A 135 -0.92 -4.69 -11.82
N PHE A 136 0.10 -5.01 -12.63
CA PHE A 136 1.49 -5.11 -12.21
C PHE A 136 2.17 -3.72 -12.22
N TYR A 137 1.80 -2.90 -11.25
CA TYR A 137 2.16 -1.49 -11.18
C TYR A 137 3.66 -1.23 -11.03
N GLN A 138 4.40 -2.07 -10.32
CA GLN A 138 5.84 -1.91 -10.17
C GLN A 138 6.57 -2.17 -11.50
N VAL A 139 6.09 -3.15 -12.28
CA VAL A 139 6.62 -3.44 -13.62
C VAL A 139 6.30 -2.30 -14.58
N CYS A 140 5.07 -1.78 -14.56
CA CYS A 140 4.69 -0.61 -15.35
C CYS A 140 5.58 0.60 -15.03
N GLY A 141 5.80 0.86 -13.73
CA GLY A 141 6.69 1.93 -13.26
C GLY A 141 8.13 1.78 -13.76
N LEU A 142 8.67 0.55 -13.74
CA LEU A 142 10.01 0.26 -14.27
C LEU A 142 10.09 0.52 -15.78
N ILE A 143 9.13 0.01 -16.56
CA ILE A 143 9.12 0.19 -18.02
C ILE A 143 9.01 1.67 -18.38
N HIS A 144 8.14 2.45 -17.72
CA HIS A 144 8.07 3.89 -17.94
C HIS A 144 9.36 4.62 -17.54
N SER A 145 10.06 4.16 -16.50
CA SER A 145 11.34 4.72 -16.07
C SER A 145 12.43 4.53 -17.13
N ILE A 146 12.51 3.32 -17.71
CA ILE A 146 13.42 3.00 -18.83
C ILE A 146 13.11 3.88 -20.04
N ARG A 147 11.82 4.14 -20.30
CA ARG A 147 11.35 5.03 -21.37
C ARG A 147 11.53 6.53 -21.11
N HIS A 148 12.15 6.90 -19.99
CA HIS A 148 12.29 8.30 -19.53
C HIS A 148 10.95 9.03 -19.34
N GLN A 149 9.86 8.29 -19.13
CA GLN A 149 8.53 8.79 -18.85
C GLN A 149 8.29 8.87 -17.34
N TYR A 150 9.02 9.78 -16.68
CA TYR A 150 9.06 9.82 -15.21
C TYR A 150 7.71 10.09 -14.55
N LEU A 151 6.82 10.85 -15.20
CA LEU A 151 5.48 11.13 -14.68
C LEU A 151 4.58 9.90 -14.75
N ASP A 152 4.59 9.17 -15.86
CA ASP A 152 3.82 7.93 -16.03
C ASP A 152 4.36 6.82 -15.10
N ALA A 153 5.67 6.80 -14.87
CA ALA A 153 6.31 5.92 -13.89
C ALA A 153 5.83 6.21 -12.46
N LEU A 154 5.81 7.49 -12.07
CA LEU A 154 5.28 7.93 -10.77
C LEU A 154 3.82 7.52 -10.60
N ASP A 155 2.98 7.81 -11.60
CA ASP A 155 1.56 7.48 -11.58
C ASP A 155 1.32 5.97 -11.52
N SER A 156 2.23 5.17 -12.08
CA SER A 156 2.19 3.70 -11.96
C SER A 156 2.54 3.26 -10.54
N TYR A 157 3.68 3.69 -9.99
CA TYR A 157 4.07 3.28 -8.63
C TYR A 157 3.08 3.73 -7.55
N MET A 158 2.43 4.89 -7.71
CA MET A 158 1.43 5.37 -6.75
C MET A 158 0.15 4.51 -6.71
N LYS A 159 -0.10 3.68 -7.72
CA LYS A 159 -1.23 2.74 -7.72
C LYS A 159 -0.96 1.48 -6.88
N ASP A 160 0.29 1.20 -6.53
CA ASP A 160 0.64 0.08 -5.65
C ASP A 160 0.41 0.44 -4.17
N LEU A 161 -0.77 0.09 -3.67
CA LEU A 161 -1.15 0.29 -2.27
C LEU A 161 -0.45 -0.67 -1.30
N ASN A 162 0.17 -1.75 -1.78
CA ASN A 162 0.74 -2.80 -0.92
C ASN A 162 2.18 -2.51 -0.53
N GLU A 163 2.98 -2.02 -1.48
CA GLU A 163 4.39 -1.71 -1.28
C GLU A 163 4.67 -0.25 -1.69
N PRO A 164 4.06 0.73 -1.00
CA PRO A 164 4.16 2.15 -1.35
C PRO A 164 5.61 2.67 -1.31
N ILE A 165 6.50 2.00 -0.58
CA ILE A 165 7.92 2.31 -0.51
C ILE A 165 8.59 2.45 -1.88
N HIS A 166 8.14 1.70 -2.90
CA HIS A 166 8.69 1.81 -4.25
C HIS A 166 8.37 3.15 -4.90
N ALA A 167 7.18 3.72 -4.68
CA ALA A 167 6.84 5.06 -5.16
C ALA A 167 7.75 6.13 -4.55
N PHE A 168 7.95 6.08 -3.23
CA PHE A 168 8.80 7.07 -2.54
C PHE A 168 10.28 6.91 -2.87
N SER A 169 10.77 5.67 -2.98
CA SER A 169 12.12 5.39 -3.47
C SER A 169 12.32 5.97 -4.87
N PHE A 170 11.38 5.71 -5.78
CA PHE A 170 11.43 6.23 -7.15
C PHE A 170 11.45 7.77 -7.19
N ILE A 171 10.52 8.44 -6.49
CA ILE A 171 10.47 9.91 -6.41
C ILE A 171 11.80 10.45 -5.92
N SER A 172 12.31 9.88 -4.83
CA SER A 172 13.50 10.38 -4.18
C SER A 172 14.74 10.23 -5.04
N ASN A 173 14.87 9.10 -5.74
CA ASN A 173 15.96 8.87 -6.69
C ASN A 173 15.83 9.74 -7.95
N ALA A 174 14.62 9.94 -8.47
CA ALA A 174 14.35 10.82 -9.59
C ALA A 174 14.72 12.28 -9.27
N LEU A 175 14.37 12.79 -8.07
CA LEU A 175 14.75 14.13 -7.63
C LEU A 175 16.27 14.31 -7.49
N LEU A 176 17.02 13.26 -7.15
CA LEU A 176 18.48 13.31 -7.05
C LEU A 176 19.18 13.22 -8.41
N ARG A 177 18.58 12.53 -9.39
CA ARG A 177 19.20 12.27 -10.70
C ARG A 177 18.84 13.31 -11.76
N LEU A 178 17.59 13.76 -11.78
CA LEU A 178 17.10 14.70 -12.79
C LEU A 178 17.76 16.08 -12.63
N LYS A 179 17.90 16.78 -13.76
CA LYS A 179 18.50 18.12 -13.82
C LYS A 179 17.62 19.07 -14.64
N ASP A 180 17.87 20.37 -14.48
CA ASP A 180 17.31 21.44 -15.28
C ASP A 180 15.76 21.43 -15.38
N LYS A 181 15.22 21.40 -16.60
CA LYS A 181 13.78 21.48 -16.87
C LYS A 181 13.03 20.23 -16.42
N ASP A 182 13.63 19.05 -16.61
CA ASP A 182 13.01 17.78 -16.24
C ASP A 182 12.91 17.68 -14.71
N PHE A 183 13.92 18.18 -13.99
CA PHE A 183 13.86 18.33 -12.53
C PHE A 183 12.72 19.25 -12.10
N ALA A 184 12.60 20.44 -12.69
CA ALA A 184 11.54 21.39 -12.31
C ALA A 184 10.14 20.85 -12.60
N ALA A 185 9.93 20.22 -13.76
CA ALA A 185 8.67 19.62 -14.14
C ALA A 185 8.30 18.45 -13.21
N PHE A 186 9.24 17.55 -12.94
CA PHE A 186 9.03 16.41 -12.05
C PHE A 186 8.78 16.85 -10.59
N ARG A 187 9.53 17.84 -10.11
CA ARG A 187 9.36 18.43 -8.77
C ARG A 187 7.96 19.04 -8.63
N SER A 188 7.53 19.86 -9.58
CA SER A 188 6.18 20.46 -9.57
C SER A 188 5.08 19.39 -9.62
N ALA A 189 5.25 18.35 -10.43
CA ALA A 189 4.30 17.26 -10.56
C ALA A 189 4.24 16.36 -9.30
N THR A 190 5.35 16.25 -8.59
CA THR A 190 5.43 15.57 -7.30
C THR A 190 4.72 16.39 -6.23
N THR A 191 4.98 17.71 -6.17
CA THR A 191 4.29 18.62 -5.24
C THR A 191 2.77 18.55 -5.40
N SER A 192 2.28 18.58 -6.65
CA SER A 192 0.85 18.48 -6.94
C SER A 192 0.20 17.15 -6.54
N ARG A 193 1.01 16.12 -6.29
CA ARG A 193 0.57 14.76 -5.91
C ARG A 193 0.76 14.47 -4.42
N ILE A 194 1.34 15.39 -3.65
CA ILE A 194 1.55 15.23 -2.21
C ILE A 194 0.26 14.84 -1.48
N PRO A 195 -0.93 15.42 -1.73
CA PRO A 195 -2.15 15.00 -1.04
C PRO A 195 -2.43 13.48 -1.19
N HIS A 196 -2.26 12.96 -2.40
CA HIS A 196 -2.43 11.53 -2.68
C HIS A 196 -1.30 10.67 -2.10
N LEU A 197 -0.07 11.18 -2.07
CA LEU A 197 1.05 10.50 -1.42
C LEU A 197 0.83 10.38 0.10
N VAL A 198 0.27 11.40 0.76
CA VAL A 198 -0.05 11.33 2.19
C VAL A 198 -1.08 10.22 2.46
N ASP A 199 -2.09 10.09 1.60
CA ASP A 199 -3.08 9.02 1.71
C ASP A 199 -2.47 7.63 1.49
N LEU A 200 -1.43 7.53 0.66
CA LEU A 200 -0.68 6.30 0.39
C LEU A 200 0.21 5.90 1.57
N SER A 201 1.05 6.82 2.05
CA SER A 201 1.86 6.65 3.26
C SER A 201 2.17 8.01 3.87
N ARG A 202 1.54 8.31 5.02
CA ARG A 202 1.81 9.54 5.76
C ARG A 202 3.27 9.63 6.22
N GLN A 203 3.88 8.49 6.57
CA GLN A 203 5.24 8.46 7.09
C GLN A 203 6.27 8.75 6.00
N ASP A 204 6.19 8.03 4.88
CA ASP A 204 7.11 8.22 3.76
C ASP A 204 6.92 9.58 3.11
N THR A 205 5.68 10.09 3.05
CA THR A 205 5.44 11.45 2.54
C THR A 205 6.06 12.51 3.44
N PHE A 206 5.91 12.37 4.76
CA PHE A 206 6.54 13.31 5.69
C PHE A 206 8.07 13.28 5.56
N PHE A 207 8.66 12.09 5.50
CA PHE A 207 10.09 11.92 5.22
C PHE A 207 10.51 12.61 3.93
N LEU A 208 9.79 12.36 2.83
CA LEU A 208 10.05 12.95 1.52
C LEU A 208 10.03 14.48 1.57
N VAL A 209 9.05 15.07 2.28
CA VAL A 209 8.96 16.53 2.40
C VAL A 209 10.14 17.10 3.19
N VAL A 210 10.55 16.46 4.29
CA VAL A 210 11.71 16.92 5.08
C VAL A 210 13.03 16.75 4.31
N ASP A 211 13.19 15.67 3.55
CA ASP A 211 14.43 15.36 2.82
C ASP A 211 14.56 16.21 1.53
N HIS A 212 13.49 16.37 0.76
CA HIS A 212 13.55 17.02 -0.57
C HIS A 212 12.86 18.37 -0.66
N PHE A 213 11.85 18.66 0.15
CA PHE A 213 10.95 19.82 -0.01
C PHE A 213 10.91 20.73 1.23
N PHE A 214 11.94 20.68 2.09
CA PHE A 214 11.94 21.40 3.37
C PHE A 214 11.64 22.91 3.21
N ASN A 215 12.25 23.54 2.21
CA ASN A 215 12.09 24.96 1.90
C ASN A 215 10.70 25.33 1.35
N GLU A 216 9.94 24.36 0.84
CA GLU A 216 8.59 24.57 0.27
C GLU A 216 7.49 24.04 1.21
N SER A 217 7.83 23.67 2.44
CA SER A 217 6.89 23.13 3.43
C SER A 217 5.66 24.02 3.65
N SER A 218 5.81 25.35 3.62
CA SER A 218 4.70 26.29 3.71
C SER A 218 3.76 26.24 2.50
N HIS A 219 4.30 26.11 1.30
CA HIS A 219 3.53 25.93 0.07
C HIS A 219 2.76 24.60 0.11
N ILE A 220 3.43 23.52 0.51
CA ILE A 220 2.82 22.19 0.63
C ILE A 220 1.65 22.22 1.64
N LEU A 221 1.84 22.86 2.79
CA LEU A 221 0.76 23.03 3.76
C LEU A 221 -0.42 23.82 3.17
N SER A 222 -0.15 24.86 2.37
CA SER A 222 -1.22 25.64 1.72
C SER A 222 -2.01 24.81 0.71
N GLU A 223 -1.35 23.93 -0.04
CA GLU A 223 -1.97 23.05 -1.02
C GLU A 223 -2.81 21.95 -0.34
N LEU A 224 -2.30 21.40 0.76
CA LEU A 224 -3.01 20.41 1.56
C LEU A 224 -4.32 20.96 2.16
N ARG A 225 -4.50 22.29 2.31
CA ARG A 225 -5.77 22.87 2.79
C ARG A 225 -6.97 22.53 1.89
N SER A 226 -6.75 22.24 0.61
CA SER A 226 -7.80 21.76 -0.29
C SER A 226 -8.18 20.29 -0.05
N TYR A 227 -7.41 19.55 0.75
CA TYR A 227 -7.57 18.12 1.01
C TYR A 227 -7.58 17.84 2.53
N PRO A 228 -8.72 18.05 3.22
CA PRO A 228 -8.80 18.02 4.69
C PRO A 228 -8.29 16.73 5.34
N LYS A 229 -8.55 15.56 4.71
CA LYS A 229 -8.08 14.27 5.21
C LYS A 229 -6.57 14.13 5.12
N SER A 230 -5.99 14.47 3.98
CA SER A 230 -4.53 14.41 3.76
C SER A 230 -3.82 15.44 4.64
N LEU A 231 -4.39 16.64 4.79
CA LEU A 231 -3.91 17.65 5.74
C LEU A 231 -3.91 17.11 7.17
N PHE A 232 -5.00 16.47 7.61
CA PHE A 232 -5.09 15.87 8.94
C PHE A 232 -3.98 14.83 9.16
N LEU A 233 -3.80 13.89 8.23
CA LEU A 233 -2.77 12.85 8.32
C LEU A 233 -1.35 13.43 8.31
N TYR A 234 -1.12 14.49 7.52
CA TYR A 234 0.16 15.19 7.46
C TYR A 234 0.48 15.90 8.79
N LEU A 235 -0.46 16.70 9.32
CA LEU A 235 -0.31 17.40 10.59
C LEU A 235 -0.17 16.43 11.78
N LYS A 236 -0.93 15.33 11.78
CA LYS A 236 -0.79 14.25 12.75
C LYS A 236 0.64 13.71 12.79
N THR A 237 1.23 13.51 11.61
CA THR A 237 2.61 13.04 11.49
C THR A 237 3.61 14.10 11.94
N ALA A 238 3.41 15.36 11.57
CA ALA A 238 4.26 16.47 12.01
C ALA A 238 4.31 16.59 13.54
N ILE A 239 3.16 16.47 14.21
CA ILE A 239 3.06 16.52 15.67
C ILE A 239 3.66 15.28 16.32
N GLU A 240 3.43 14.08 15.77
CA GLU A 240 4.07 12.84 16.24
C GLU A 240 5.60 12.95 16.21
N VAL A 241 6.15 13.50 15.11
CA VAL A 241 7.59 13.72 14.96
C VAL A 241 8.09 14.79 15.92
N HIS A 242 7.34 15.88 16.11
CA HIS A 242 7.70 16.95 17.05
C HIS A 242 7.79 16.43 18.49
N LEU A 243 6.85 15.58 18.92
CA LEU A 243 6.81 15.02 20.27
C LEU A 243 7.83 13.89 20.49
N SER A 244 8.00 13.00 19.51
CA SER A 244 8.84 11.80 19.67
C SER A 244 10.27 11.95 19.16
N GLY A 245 10.55 12.97 18.33
CA GLY A 245 11.83 13.18 17.68
C GLY A 245 12.21 12.10 16.65
N THR A 246 11.27 11.24 16.27
CA THR A 246 11.49 10.14 15.32
C THR A 246 10.20 9.78 14.59
N LEU A 247 10.29 8.89 13.60
CA LEU A 247 9.14 8.35 12.89
C LEU A 247 9.35 6.85 12.68
N ASN A 248 8.31 6.06 12.96
CA ASN A 248 8.37 4.61 12.78
C ASN A 248 8.00 4.23 11.36
N PHE A 249 8.96 3.66 10.63
CA PHE A 249 8.74 3.09 9.30
C PHE A 249 8.57 1.57 9.39
N PRO A 250 7.45 1.00 8.91
CA PRO A 250 7.16 -0.42 9.08
C PRO A 250 8.16 -1.35 8.35
N TYR A 251 8.86 -0.85 7.34
CA TYR A 251 9.81 -1.61 6.52
C TYR A 251 11.19 -1.78 7.18
N VAL A 252 11.59 -0.85 8.05
CA VAL A 252 12.96 -0.80 8.62
C VAL A 252 13.17 -1.87 9.71
N LYS A 253 12.11 -2.46 10.26
CA LYS A 253 12.19 -3.50 11.31
C LYS A 253 12.17 -4.94 10.80
N LYS A 254 12.12 -5.18 9.48
CA LYS A 254 12.13 -6.54 8.91
C LYS A 254 13.55 -6.93 8.47
N ASP A 255 14.25 -7.60 9.39
CA ASP A 255 15.39 -8.52 9.24
C ASP A 255 16.61 -8.15 8.37
N ASP A 256 17.76 -8.16 9.05
CA ASP A 256 19.16 -8.21 8.56
C ASP A 256 19.52 -9.48 7.74
N ASN A 257 18.62 -10.03 6.92
CA ASN A 257 18.93 -11.24 6.14
C ASN A 257 18.33 -11.19 4.73
N VAL A 258 19.01 -10.47 3.83
CA VAL A 258 18.98 -10.78 2.40
C VAL A 258 20.42 -10.98 1.95
N ASP A 259 20.82 -12.25 1.87
CA ASP A 259 22.07 -12.70 1.26
C ASP A 259 22.00 -12.41 -0.25
N VAL A 260 22.54 -11.25 -0.66
CA VAL A 260 22.71 -10.88 -2.07
C VAL A 260 24.10 -11.31 -2.51
N SER A 261 24.23 -12.57 -2.87
CA SER A 261 25.41 -13.08 -3.57
C SER A 261 25.17 -13.24 -5.08
N ASN A 262 25.96 -12.47 -5.84
CA ASN A 262 26.40 -12.60 -7.24
C ASN A 262 25.42 -12.36 -8.42
N GLY A 263 25.53 -11.17 -9.02
CA GLY A 263 25.12 -10.88 -10.41
C GLY A 263 25.53 -9.47 -10.86
N ARG A 264 26.42 -9.36 -11.84
CA ARG A 264 27.23 -8.14 -12.13
C ARG A 264 26.50 -7.01 -12.90
N ARG A 265 25.16 -7.04 -13.01
CA ARG A 265 24.32 -5.98 -13.60
C ARG A 265 23.04 -5.67 -12.79
N VAL A 266 22.95 -6.22 -11.57
CA VAL A 266 21.76 -6.30 -10.69
C VAL A 266 21.74 -5.15 -9.67
N LYS A 267 21.92 -3.90 -10.11
CA LYS A 267 22.26 -2.82 -9.18
C LYS A 267 21.20 -1.73 -9.08
N ASP A 268 20.69 -1.17 -10.16
CA ASP A 268 20.12 0.18 -10.04
C ASP A 268 18.81 0.26 -9.21
N GLN A 269 17.77 -0.55 -9.44
CA GLN A 269 16.50 -0.42 -8.69
C GLN A 269 16.57 -0.98 -7.24
N ALA A 270 17.28 -2.09 -7.04
CA ALA A 270 17.52 -2.65 -5.71
C ALA A 270 18.49 -1.79 -4.89
N GLU A 271 19.53 -1.22 -5.52
CA GLU A 271 20.40 -0.23 -4.87
C GLU A 271 19.67 1.09 -4.62
N GLU A 272 18.76 1.51 -5.50
CA GLU A 272 17.89 2.68 -5.31
C GLU A 272 17.01 2.52 -4.07
N LEU A 273 16.35 1.37 -3.91
CA LEU A 273 15.55 1.05 -2.73
C LEU A 273 16.43 0.95 -1.48
N LYS A 274 17.60 0.32 -1.59
CA LYS A 274 18.56 0.22 -0.47
C LYS A 274 19.07 1.60 -0.02
N ALA A 275 19.42 2.48 -0.96
CA ALA A 275 19.87 3.83 -0.69
C ALA A 275 18.75 4.69 -0.08
N TYR A 276 17.50 4.47 -0.50
CA TYR A 276 16.34 5.11 0.12
C TYR A 276 16.14 4.63 1.58
N LEU A 277 16.22 3.33 1.84
CA LEU A 277 16.13 2.75 3.19
C LEU A 277 17.24 3.23 4.12
N GLU A 278 18.47 3.36 3.61
CA GLU A 278 19.60 3.91 4.37
C GLU A 278 19.30 5.35 4.80
N ARG A 279 18.79 6.20 3.89
CA ARG A 279 18.40 7.57 4.22
C ARG A 279 17.24 7.66 5.21
N ILE A 280 16.23 6.79 5.09
CA ILE A 280 15.16 6.68 6.09
C ILE A 280 15.76 6.39 7.48
N SER A 281 16.75 5.50 7.54
CA SER A 281 17.43 5.16 8.80
C SER A 281 18.19 6.36 9.39
N GLU A 282 18.58 7.34 8.57
CA GLU A 282 19.20 8.59 9.00
C GLU A 282 18.21 9.70 9.39
N PHE A 283 16.90 9.44 9.30
CA PHE A 283 15.86 10.45 9.57
C PHE A 283 16.02 11.22 10.89
N PRO A 284 16.35 10.58 12.04
CA PRO A 284 16.58 11.33 13.28
C PRO A 284 17.75 12.33 13.20
N LYS A 285 18.75 12.07 12.34
CA LYS A 285 19.84 13.02 12.08
C LYS A 285 19.35 14.16 11.18
N LEU A 286 18.54 13.86 10.18
CA LEU A 286 17.94 14.82 9.25
C LEU A 286 17.12 15.89 9.99
N LEU A 287 16.37 15.48 11.03
CA LEU A 287 15.61 16.40 11.88
C LEU A 287 16.49 17.38 12.68
N ARG A 288 17.75 17.05 12.94
CA ARG A 288 18.68 17.98 13.61
C ARG A 288 19.14 19.09 12.67
N SER A 289 19.34 18.77 11.39
CA SER A 289 19.63 19.77 10.36
C SER A 289 18.41 20.59 9.98
N ASN A 290 17.25 19.94 9.92
CA ASN A 290 15.99 20.49 9.43
C ASN A 290 14.89 20.30 10.49
N PRO A 291 14.89 21.09 11.58
CA PRO A 291 13.91 20.94 12.64
C PRO A 291 12.51 21.30 12.14
N VAL A 292 11.55 20.42 12.42
CA VAL A 292 10.14 20.64 12.13
C VAL A 292 9.60 21.63 13.16
N ASN A 293 9.43 22.89 12.74
CA ASN A 293 8.83 23.91 13.59
C ASN A 293 7.29 23.81 13.52
N VAL A 294 6.68 23.28 14.58
CA VAL A 294 5.22 23.24 14.71
C VAL A 294 4.77 24.59 15.27
N THR A 295 3.97 25.31 14.49
CA THR A 295 3.44 26.63 14.86
C THR A 295 2.08 26.53 15.52
N ASP A 296 1.69 27.54 16.29
CA ASP A 296 0.37 27.62 16.94
C ASP A 296 -0.77 27.45 15.92
N ASP A 297 -0.66 28.08 14.73
CA ASP A 297 -1.65 27.95 13.65
C ASP A 297 -1.78 26.50 13.15
N MET A 298 -0.69 25.73 13.13
CA MET A 298 -0.72 24.31 12.77
C MET A 298 -1.40 23.46 13.84
N ILE A 299 -1.24 23.82 15.11
CA ILE A 299 -1.84 23.14 16.25
C ILE A 299 -3.35 23.41 16.29
N GLU A 300 -3.76 24.67 16.10
CA GLU A 300 -5.17 25.06 15.97
C GLU A 300 -5.84 24.29 14.83
N LEU A 301 -5.24 24.33 13.64
CA LEU A 301 -5.73 23.61 12.46
C LEU A 301 -5.78 22.09 12.67
N TYR A 302 -4.76 21.53 13.33
CA TYR A 302 -4.76 20.11 13.67
C TYR A 302 -5.87 19.76 14.64
N LEU A 303 -6.11 20.57 15.67
CA LEU A 303 -7.16 20.34 16.66
C LEU A 303 -8.55 20.34 16.01
N GLU A 304 -8.83 21.32 15.14
CA GLU A 304 -10.09 21.37 14.38
C GLU A 304 -10.31 20.07 13.60
N LEU A 305 -9.28 19.60 12.88
CA LEU A 305 -9.35 18.36 12.12
C LEU A 305 -9.42 17.12 13.04
N LEU A 306 -8.75 17.14 14.19
CA LEU A 306 -8.80 16.06 15.18
C LEU A 306 -10.22 15.90 15.75
N CYS A 307 -10.92 17.02 16.01
CA CYS A 307 -12.33 17.02 16.40
C CYS A 307 -13.24 16.44 15.32
N GLN A 308 -12.89 16.61 14.04
CA GLN A 308 -13.67 16.08 12.92
C GLN A 308 -13.43 14.58 12.69
N TYR A 309 -12.18 14.13 12.71
CA TYR A 309 -11.79 12.77 12.31
C TYR A 309 -11.62 11.80 13.48
N GLU A 310 -11.13 12.25 14.63
CA GLU A 310 -10.75 11.38 15.78
C GLU A 310 -11.14 12.02 17.13
N ARG A 311 -12.44 12.24 17.35
CA ARG A 311 -12.99 12.89 18.57
C ARG A 311 -12.44 12.33 19.89
N ASN A 312 -12.29 11.00 19.98
CA ASN A 312 -11.84 10.33 21.21
C ASN A 312 -10.36 10.59 21.54
N ALA A 313 -9.57 11.07 20.57
CA ALA A 313 -8.16 11.37 20.75
C ALA A 313 -7.91 12.81 21.20
N VAL A 314 -8.93 13.68 21.17
CA VAL A 314 -8.81 15.11 21.47
C VAL A 314 -8.36 15.36 22.91
N LEU A 315 -8.99 14.73 23.90
CA LEU A 315 -8.59 14.87 25.30
C LEU A 315 -7.12 14.47 25.51
N LYS A 316 -6.74 13.28 25.01
CA LYS A 316 -5.36 12.77 25.13
C LYS A 316 -4.34 13.71 24.47
N PHE A 317 -4.70 14.32 23.34
CA PHE A 317 -3.84 15.30 22.67
C PHE A 317 -3.62 16.53 23.55
N LEU A 318 -4.69 17.10 24.12
CA LEU A 318 -4.60 18.27 25.00
C LEU A 318 -3.82 17.97 26.28
N GLU A 319 -3.92 16.77 26.84
CA GLU A 319 -3.12 16.35 28.00
C GLU A 319 -1.62 16.18 27.69
N THR A 320 -1.27 15.90 26.43
CA THR A 320 0.12 15.60 26.02
C THR A 320 0.86 16.87 25.55
N PHE A 321 0.15 17.89 25.11
CA PHE A 321 0.70 18.99 24.34
C PHE A 321 0.48 20.33 25.04
N ASP A 322 1.46 20.91 25.74
CA ASP A 322 1.21 22.11 26.57
C ASP A 322 1.21 23.45 25.82
N SER A 323 1.51 23.46 24.52
CA SER A 323 1.65 24.70 23.73
C SER A 323 0.45 24.94 22.81
N TYR A 324 -0.70 25.29 23.38
CA TYR A 324 -1.89 25.68 22.61
C TYR A 324 -2.64 26.86 23.24
N ARG A 325 -3.48 27.52 22.44
CA ARG A 325 -4.30 28.64 22.89
C ARG A 325 -5.62 28.13 23.47
N VAL A 326 -5.71 28.15 24.80
CA VAL A 326 -6.81 27.57 25.56
C VAL A 326 -8.19 28.09 25.11
N GLU A 327 -8.33 29.39 24.84
CA GLU A 327 -9.60 29.99 24.43
C GLU A 327 -10.08 29.50 23.06
N HIS A 328 -9.15 29.30 22.12
CA HIS A 328 -9.46 28.75 20.81
C HIS A 328 -9.83 27.27 20.94
N CYS A 329 -8.99 26.47 21.61
CA CYS A 329 -9.23 25.04 21.81
C CYS A 329 -10.56 24.76 22.50
N LEU A 330 -10.91 25.56 23.52
CA LEU A 330 -12.17 25.43 24.24
C LEU A 330 -13.37 25.69 23.34
N ARG A 331 -13.29 26.74 22.51
CA ARG A 331 -14.36 27.09 21.55
C ARG A 331 -14.59 25.95 20.56
N VAL A 332 -13.52 25.43 19.97
CA VAL A 332 -13.59 24.32 19.02
C VAL A 332 -14.17 23.06 19.69
N CYS A 333 -13.71 22.70 20.89
CA CYS A 333 -14.25 21.54 21.61
C CYS A 333 -15.75 21.69 21.91
N GLN A 334 -16.21 22.90 22.26
CA GLN A 334 -17.63 23.18 22.48
C GLN A 334 -18.46 23.10 21.19
N GLU A 335 -17.94 23.63 20.08
CA GLU A 335 -18.60 23.59 18.77
C GLU A 335 -18.80 22.15 18.26
N TYR A 336 -17.79 21.31 18.45
CA TYR A 336 -17.85 19.89 18.07
C TYR A 336 -18.51 18.99 19.13
N GLY A 337 -18.92 19.53 20.28
CA GLY A 337 -19.59 18.80 21.35
C GLY A 337 -18.71 17.79 22.09
N ILE A 338 -17.41 18.05 22.18
CA ILE A 338 -16.43 17.19 22.85
C ILE A 338 -16.34 17.59 24.33
N ILE A 339 -17.24 17.02 25.13
CA ILE A 339 -17.53 17.45 26.50
C ILE A 339 -16.36 17.21 27.47
N ASP A 340 -15.69 16.08 27.35
CA ASP A 340 -14.54 15.69 28.18
C ASP A 340 -13.35 16.64 27.98
N ALA A 341 -12.98 16.91 26.73
CA ALA A 341 -11.94 17.89 26.39
C ALA A 341 -12.31 19.32 26.81
N ALA A 342 -13.57 19.72 26.58
CA ALA A 342 -14.04 21.05 26.98
C ALA A 342 -14.05 21.23 28.51
N ALA A 343 -14.44 20.19 29.27
CA ALA A 343 -14.38 20.21 30.73
C ALA A 343 -12.93 20.33 31.23
N PHE A 344 -12.01 19.54 30.66
CA PHE A 344 -10.57 19.62 30.96
C PHE A 344 -10.01 21.04 30.76
N LEU A 345 -10.31 21.69 29.63
CA LEU A 345 -9.87 23.05 29.37
C LEU A 345 -10.53 24.08 30.32
N LEU A 346 -11.78 23.88 30.72
CA LEU A 346 -12.47 24.75 31.68
C LEU A 346 -11.89 24.64 33.09
N GLU A 347 -11.48 23.43 33.50
CA GLU A 347 -10.76 23.23 34.76
C GLU A 347 -9.43 23.99 34.78
N TRP A 348 -8.70 23.98 33.66
CA TRP A 348 -7.44 24.72 33.51
C TRP A 348 -7.61 26.26 33.56
N VAL A 349 -8.77 26.78 33.14
CA VAL A 349 -9.08 28.23 33.19
C VAL A 349 -9.68 28.64 34.55
N ASP A 350 -9.63 27.78 35.57
CA ASP A 350 -10.24 27.98 36.90
C ASP A 350 -11.76 28.22 36.83
N LYS A 351 -12.41 27.69 35.79
CA LYS A 351 -13.87 27.73 35.60
C LYS A 351 -14.50 26.39 35.97
N VAL A 352 -14.16 25.89 37.15
CA VAL A 352 -14.58 24.56 37.66
C VAL A 352 -16.12 24.43 37.69
N GLY A 353 -16.83 25.51 38.04
CA GLY A 353 -18.30 25.52 38.03
C GLY A 353 -18.90 25.34 36.62
N SER A 354 -18.26 25.91 35.60
CA SER A 354 -18.68 25.73 34.21
C SER A 354 -18.36 24.32 33.70
N ALA A 355 -17.23 23.73 34.11
CA ALA A 355 -16.87 22.35 33.78
C ALA A 355 -17.90 21.35 34.39
N LEU A 356 -18.26 21.55 35.66
CA LEU A 356 -19.27 20.73 36.34
C LEU A 356 -20.66 20.88 35.69
N LEU A 357 -21.07 22.11 35.36
CA LEU A 357 -22.36 22.33 34.70
C LEU A 357 -22.42 21.65 33.33
N LEU A 358 -21.34 21.72 32.56
CA LEU A 358 -21.25 21.10 31.24
C LEU A 358 -21.35 19.58 31.32
N THR A 359 -20.61 18.94 32.23
CA THR A 359 -20.65 17.49 32.44
C THR A 359 -22.00 17.01 32.96
N LEU A 360 -22.61 17.72 33.92
CA LEU A 360 -23.95 17.40 34.42
C LEU A 360 -25.03 17.52 33.34
N SER A 361 -24.96 18.55 32.50
CA SER A 361 -25.91 18.73 31.39
C SER A 361 -25.80 17.57 30.38
N SER A 362 -24.58 17.18 30.03
CA SER A 362 -24.36 16.03 29.14
C SER A 362 -24.84 14.70 29.73
N LEU A 363 -24.66 14.48 31.04
CA LEU A 363 -25.20 13.31 31.73
C LEU A 363 -26.72 13.29 31.68
N GLN A 364 -27.37 14.44 31.89
CA GLN A 364 -28.82 14.57 31.79
C GLN A 364 -29.33 14.17 30.40
N ASP A 365 -28.67 14.63 29.33
CA ASP A 365 -29.01 14.25 27.96
C ASP A 365 -28.87 12.73 27.73
N LYS A 366 -27.82 12.12 28.29
CA LYS A 366 -27.60 10.66 28.22
C LYS A 366 -28.66 9.87 28.98
N PHE A 367 -29.15 10.38 30.12
CA PHE A 367 -30.28 9.77 30.82
C PHE A 367 -31.56 9.82 29.99
N VAL A 368 -31.83 10.93 29.30
CA VAL A 368 -32.99 11.04 28.39
C VAL A 368 -32.88 10.07 27.21
N GLU A 369 -31.69 9.92 26.62
CA GLU A 369 -31.42 8.95 25.55
C GLU A 369 -31.63 7.50 26.03
N LEU A 370 -31.16 7.20 27.25
CA LEU A 370 -31.36 5.90 27.88
C LEU A 370 -32.84 5.62 28.17
N ASP A 371 -33.57 6.58 28.73
CA ASP A 371 -35.00 6.45 29.00
C ASP A 371 -35.79 6.19 27.70
N ALA A 372 -35.43 6.88 26.61
CA ALA A 372 -36.02 6.65 25.30
C ALA A 372 -35.72 5.24 24.76
N ALA A 373 -34.47 4.77 24.87
CA ALA A 373 -34.09 3.42 24.45
C ALA A 373 -34.75 2.32 25.29
N VAL A 374 -34.88 2.53 26.60
CA VAL A 374 -35.58 1.61 27.50
C VAL A 374 -37.08 1.56 27.16
N ALA A 375 -37.70 2.73 26.95
CA ALA A 375 -39.10 2.82 26.53
C ALA A 375 -39.35 2.11 25.19
N SER A 376 -38.45 2.26 24.21
CA SER A 376 -38.56 1.57 22.94
C SER A 376 -38.48 0.05 23.12
N VAL A 377 -37.51 -0.45 23.89
CA VAL A 377 -37.37 -1.90 24.17
C VAL A 377 -38.62 -2.46 24.83
N VAL A 378 -39.15 -1.79 25.86
CA VAL A 378 -40.36 -2.20 26.57
C VAL A 378 -41.58 -2.23 25.65
N SER A 379 -41.70 -1.28 24.71
CA SER A 379 -42.77 -1.26 23.71
C SER A 379 -42.67 -2.41 22.70
N THR A 380 -41.47 -2.75 22.22
CA THR A 380 -41.25 -3.94 21.36
C THR A 380 -41.58 -5.25 22.07
N VAL A 381 -41.23 -5.40 23.34
CA VAL A 381 -41.57 -6.61 24.12
C VAL A 381 -43.07 -6.72 24.35
N SER A 382 -43.75 -5.58 24.56
CA SER A 382 -45.20 -5.53 24.78
C SER A 382 -46.00 -5.80 23.49
N SER A 383 -45.55 -5.27 22.36
CA SER A 383 -46.13 -5.57 21.05
C SER A 383 -45.93 -7.04 20.68
N SER A 384 -44.73 -7.61 20.86
CA SER A 384 -44.45 -9.02 20.56
C SER A 384 -45.32 -10.00 21.36
N LYS A 385 -45.60 -9.68 22.64
CA LYS A 385 -46.55 -10.44 23.46
C LYS A 385 -47.99 -10.28 22.98
N SER A 386 -48.39 -9.08 22.55
CA SER A 386 -49.72 -8.84 21.98
C SER A 386 -49.94 -9.60 20.67
N THR A 387 -48.96 -9.58 19.75
CA THR A 387 -49.04 -10.30 18.47
C THR A 387 -49.08 -11.82 18.66
N ALA A 388 -48.32 -12.35 19.62
CA ALA A 388 -48.35 -13.78 19.96
C ALA A 388 -49.70 -14.19 20.58
N MET A 389 -50.31 -13.33 21.41
CA MET A 389 -51.63 -13.56 22.02
C MET A 389 -52.76 -13.47 20.98
N GLU A 390 -52.69 -12.53 20.05
CA GLU A 390 -53.64 -12.38 18.94
C GLU A 390 -53.54 -13.55 17.94
N GLN A 391 -52.33 -14.01 17.62
CA GLN A 391 -52.12 -15.23 16.82
C GLN A 391 -52.73 -16.46 17.52
N PHE A 392 -52.51 -16.62 18.82
CA PHE A 392 -53.12 -17.71 19.60
C PHE A 392 -54.65 -17.65 19.60
N ASN A 393 -55.25 -16.46 19.81
CA ASN A 393 -56.71 -16.29 19.80
C ASN A 393 -57.31 -16.50 18.39
N SER A 394 -56.60 -16.12 17.33
CA SER A 394 -57.05 -16.37 15.93
C SER A 394 -57.04 -17.86 15.56
N VAL A 395 -56.14 -18.64 16.16
CA VAL A 395 -56.09 -20.10 15.99
C VAL A 395 -57.20 -20.77 16.80
N LEU A 396 -57.48 -20.30 18.03
CA LEU A 396 -58.53 -20.85 18.90
C LEU A 396 -59.94 -20.64 18.31
N THR A 397 -60.23 -19.44 17.78
CA THR A 397 -61.52 -19.12 17.15
C THR A 397 -61.75 -19.88 15.83
N ARG A 398 -60.69 -20.30 15.15
CA ARG A 398 -60.78 -21.17 13.96
C ARG A 398 -61.14 -22.61 14.30
N THR A 399 -60.84 -23.08 15.50
CA THR A 399 -61.18 -24.43 15.96
C THR A 399 -62.59 -24.57 16.52
N GLU A 400 -63.25 -23.47 16.91
CA GLU A 400 -64.62 -23.50 17.46
C GLU A 400 -65.74 -23.43 16.39
N ASN A 401 -65.41 -23.19 15.11
CA ASN A 401 -66.39 -23.15 14.00
C ASN A 401 -66.45 -24.44 13.15
N ILE A 402 -65.98 -25.59 13.68
CA ILE A 402 -65.92 -26.87 12.95
C ILE A 402 -66.81 -27.97 13.59
N TRP A 403 -67.81 -27.63 14.41
CA TRP A 403 -68.83 -28.60 14.83
C TRP A 403 -70.25 -28.07 14.67
#